data_AF-A0A944WCQ9-F1
#
_entry.id   AF-A0A944WCQ9-F1
#
_cell.length_a   1.000
_cell.length_b   1.000
_cell.length_c   1.000
_cell.angle_alpha   90.00
_cell.angle_beta   90.00
_cell.angle_gamma   90.00
#
_symmetry.space_group_name_H-M   'P 1'
#
loop_
_entity.id
_entity.type
_entity.pdbx_description
1 polymer ?
#
loop_
_entity_poly.entity_id
_entity_poly.type
_entity_poly.pdbx_seq_one_letter_code
_entity_poly.pdbx_strand_id
1 'polypeptide(L)'
;QQGYDVTYGSNADGIDVDFITRCKTFLSVGHDEYWDIRQYQAAETAIERGVNYLWLSGNSVFIVSPFSDSASGSPKRTITREGCYGVLRNDEIESYEAMFAGLRDTGLDERRIIGARSVVPFNGGGDWTCSNPQHWLFQGTGMKRGESIAGLVGWEHHGEPDLERHGLQVVAEGSVWAGGTREGKYAATIFPGGNGNFVFNAATIFWSQGLSTPPGHILPWSHWSRPHGPDSRVQQMTANLLDQAIGKS
;
A
#
# COMPACT_ATOMS: atom_id res chain seq x y z
N GLN A 1 8.50 -6.86 -19.60
CA GLN A 1 7.88 -8.14 -19.98
C GLN A 1 6.50 -7.93 -20.59
N GLN A 2 5.61 -7.15 -19.96
CA GLN A 2 4.22 -7.00 -20.39
C GLN A 2 3.93 -5.78 -21.31
N GLY A 3 4.95 -4.98 -21.66
CA GLY A 3 4.81 -3.88 -22.62
C GLY A 3 4.04 -2.64 -22.14
N TYR A 4 3.84 -2.49 -20.82
CA TYR A 4 3.32 -1.23 -20.25
C TYR A 4 4.35 -0.10 -20.42
N ASP A 5 3.87 1.06 -20.86
CA ASP A 5 4.65 2.29 -20.87
C ASP A 5 4.74 2.83 -19.43
N VAL A 6 5.95 2.92 -18.91
CA VAL A 6 6.21 3.24 -17.50
C VAL A 6 7.25 4.35 -17.41
N THR A 7 6.99 5.30 -16.51
CA THR A 7 7.95 6.31 -16.08
C THR A 7 8.18 6.18 -14.58
N TYR A 8 9.30 6.72 -14.10
CA TYR A 8 9.70 6.64 -12.70
C TYR A 8 9.77 8.04 -12.09
N GLY A 9 9.51 8.11 -10.79
CA GLY A 9 9.64 9.30 -9.97
C GLY A 9 10.10 8.92 -8.57
N SER A 10 10.64 9.89 -7.85
CA SER A 10 10.94 9.77 -6.43
C SER A 10 9.82 10.37 -5.58
N ASN A 11 9.78 10.03 -4.29
CA ASN A 11 8.89 10.68 -3.31
C ASN A 11 9.02 12.21 -3.35
N ALA A 12 10.23 12.74 -3.62
CA ALA A 12 10.48 14.18 -3.73
C ALA A 12 9.88 14.83 -4.99
N ASP A 13 9.54 14.05 -6.02
CA ASP A 13 8.77 14.52 -7.18
C ASP A 13 7.26 14.49 -6.89
N GLY A 14 6.82 13.51 -6.08
CA GLY A 14 5.43 13.31 -5.68
C GLY A 14 4.83 14.38 -4.76
N ILE A 15 5.60 15.40 -4.34
CA ILE A 15 5.03 16.58 -3.67
C ILE A 15 4.27 17.49 -4.65
N ASP A 16 4.47 17.29 -5.95
CA ASP A 16 3.83 18.06 -7.01
C ASP A 16 2.72 17.22 -7.66
N VAL A 17 1.48 17.68 -7.55
CA VAL A 17 0.32 17.02 -8.17
C VAL A 17 0.44 16.99 -9.70
N ASP A 18 1.09 17.99 -10.30
CA ASP A 18 1.26 18.04 -11.75
C ASP A 18 2.24 16.98 -12.22
N PHE A 19 3.19 16.55 -11.38
CA PHE A 19 4.03 15.39 -11.67
C PHE A 19 3.20 14.09 -11.74
N ILE A 20 2.30 13.87 -10.77
CA ILE A 20 1.47 12.67 -10.64
C ILE A 20 0.44 12.60 -11.76
N THR A 21 -0.22 13.71 -12.08
CA THR A 21 -1.31 13.76 -13.08
C THR A 21 -0.86 13.58 -14.53
N ARG A 22 0.46 13.42 -14.79
CA ARG A 22 0.98 13.04 -16.12
C ARG A 22 0.70 11.57 -16.47
N CYS A 23 0.38 10.73 -15.49
CA CYS A 23 0.03 9.33 -15.71
C CYS A 23 -1.45 9.05 -15.41
N LYS A 24 -1.98 7.98 -16.01
CA LYS A 24 -3.32 7.46 -15.71
C LYS A 24 -3.39 6.71 -14.38
N THR A 25 -2.24 6.19 -13.94
CA THR A 25 -2.11 5.34 -12.77
C THR A 25 -0.79 5.60 -12.08
N PHE A 26 -0.82 5.85 -10.77
CA PHE A 26 0.36 5.90 -9.92
C PHE A 26 0.48 4.59 -9.14
N LEU A 27 1.69 4.02 -9.09
CA LEU A 27 2.00 2.80 -8.33
C LEU A 27 2.93 3.16 -7.18
N SER A 28 2.48 2.94 -5.95
CA SER A 28 3.37 2.87 -4.79
C SER A 28 3.73 1.39 -4.55
N VAL A 29 5.02 1.08 -4.51
CA VAL A 29 5.54 -0.29 -4.51
C VAL A 29 6.62 -0.45 -3.43
N GLY A 30 6.81 -1.68 -2.95
CA GLY A 30 7.85 -1.97 -1.96
C GLY A 30 7.37 -1.59 -0.56
N HIS A 31 8.03 -0.62 0.09
CA HIS A 31 7.71 -0.16 1.45
C HIS A 31 7.81 1.37 1.52
N ASP A 32 6.67 2.04 1.37
CA ASP A 32 6.56 3.48 1.16
C ASP A 32 6.06 4.22 2.42
N GLU A 33 6.78 4.04 3.53
CA GLU A 33 6.34 4.40 4.89
C GLU A 33 6.43 5.91 5.21
N TYR A 34 7.43 6.60 4.67
CA TYR A 34 7.80 7.98 5.05
C TYR A 34 7.33 8.98 4.01
N TRP A 35 6.41 9.87 4.42
CA TRP A 35 5.74 10.79 3.51
C TRP A 35 5.74 12.22 4.02
N ASP A 36 6.12 13.15 3.16
CA ASP A 36 5.86 14.56 3.37
C ASP A 36 4.35 14.84 3.23
N ILE A 37 3.80 15.73 4.07
CA ILE A 37 2.38 16.12 4.01
C ILE A 37 2.00 16.63 2.61
N ARG A 38 2.92 17.29 1.90
CA ARG A 38 2.69 17.75 0.53
C ARG A 38 2.51 16.59 -0.44
N GLN A 39 3.20 15.46 -0.24
CA GLN A 39 2.96 14.25 -1.03
C GLN A 39 1.56 13.70 -0.78
N TYR A 40 1.12 13.65 0.47
CA TYR A 40 -0.23 13.20 0.83
C TYR A 40 -1.29 14.06 0.12
N GLN A 41 -1.16 15.38 0.21
CA GLN A 41 -2.08 16.34 -0.41
C GLN A 41 -2.07 16.21 -1.94
N ALA A 42 -0.89 16.03 -2.55
CA ALA A 42 -0.76 15.81 -3.98
C ALA A 42 -1.42 14.50 -4.42
N ALA A 43 -1.25 13.41 -3.67
CA ALA A 43 -1.90 12.13 -3.95
C ALA A 43 -3.43 12.21 -3.81
N GLU A 44 -3.93 12.83 -2.74
CA GLU A 44 -5.38 13.07 -2.56
C GLU A 44 -5.96 13.87 -3.73
N THR A 45 -5.30 14.99 -4.09
CA THR A 45 -5.72 15.82 -5.22
C THR A 45 -5.64 15.07 -6.56
N ALA A 46 -4.61 14.24 -6.77
CA ALA A 46 -4.47 13.45 -7.99
C ALA A 46 -5.58 12.41 -8.12
N ILE A 47 -5.95 11.74 -7.02
CA ILE A 47 -7.08 10.80 -6.97
C ILE A 47 -8.37 11.53 -7.33
N GLU A 48 -8.64 12.70 -6.74
CA GLU A 48 -9.81 13.52 -7.07
C GLU A 48 -9.83 13.96 -8.55
N ARG A 49 -8.66 14.20 -9.14
CA ARG A 49 -8.49 14.54 -10.56
C ARG A 49 -8.61 13.35 -11.52
N GLY A 50 -8.82 12.13 -11.02
CA GLY A 50 -9.03 10.95 -11.86
C GLY A 50 -7.80 10.08 -12.08
N VAL A 51 -6.71 10.28 -11.33
CA VAL A 51 -5.57 9.35 -11.35
C VAL A 51 -5.93 8.09 -10.57
N ASN A 52 -5.75 6.91 -11.17
CA ASN A 52 -5.87 5.65 -10.44
C ASN A 52 -4.66 5.49 -9.51
N TYR A 53 -4.85 4.95 -8.32
CA TYR A 53 -3.76 4.75 -7.37
C TYR A 53 -3.67 3.30 -6.94
N LEU A 54 -2.51 2.68 -7.12
CA LEU A 54 -2.26 1.29 -6.72
C LEU A 54 -1.22 1.27 -5.62
N TRP A 55 -1.66 1.07 -4.38
CA TRP A 55 -0.81 0.82 -3.22
C TRP A 55 -0.47 -0.66 -3.18
N LEU A 56 0.60 -1.04 -3.87
CA LEU A 56 1.11 -2.41 -3.95
C LEU A 56 2.15 -2.65 -2.84
N SER A 57 1.75 -2.28 -1.61
CA SER A 57 2.59 -2.22 -0.41
C SER A 57 1.74 -2.42 0.86
N GLY A 58 2.40 -2.33 2.02
CA GLY A 58 1.82 -2.26 3.36
C GLY A 58 2.60 -1.22 4.19
N ASN A 59 2.05 -0.79 5.31
CA ASN A 59 2.59 0.29 6.15
C ASN A 59 3.02 1.53 5.34
N SER A 60 2.23 1.89 4.34
CA SER A 60 2.50 3.05 3.49
C SER A 60 1.91 4.29 4.15
N VAL A 61 2.60 5.43 4.02
CA VAL A 61 2.09 6.72 4.54
C VAL A 61 1.87 6.68 6.06
N PHE A 62 2.77 6.07 6.82
CA PHE A 62 2.65 5.95 8.27
C PHE A 62 3.37 7.08 9.03
N ILE A 63 4.56 7.46 8.55
CA ILE A 63 5.41 8.47 9.20
C ILE A 63 5.37 9.79 8.43
N VAL A 64 5.07 10.89 9.14
CA VAL A 64 5.21 12.25 8.61
C VAL A 64 6.70 12.58 8.53
N SER A 65 7.18 12.76 7.30
CA SER A 65 8.60 12.98 6.99
C SER A 65 8.82 14.13 6.00
N PRO A 66 8.83 15.39 6.47
CA PRO A 66 8.95 16.54 5.60
C PRO A 66 10.32 16.67 4.91
N PHE A 67 10.31 17.10 3.66
CA PHE A 67 11.51 17.48 2.93
C PHE A 67 11.92 18.92 3.26
N SER A 68 13.20 19.09 3.62
CA SER A 68 13.86 20.38 3.79
C SER A 68 15.11 20.50 2.92
N ASP A 69 15.62 21.72 2.78
CA ASP A 69 16.81 22.02 2.01
C ASP A 69 18.08 21.46 2.68
N SER A 70 19.11 21.14 1.90
CA SER A 70 20.42 20.81 2.47
C SER A 70 21.03 22.03 3.18
N ALA A 71 22.07 21.80 3.99
CA ALA A 71 22.87 22.88 4.57
C ALA A 71 23.47 23.86 3.51
N SER A 72 23.58 23.42 2.25
CA SER A 72 24.04 24.23 1.12
C SER A 72 22.92 24.88 0.30
N GLY A 73 21.64 24.77 0.73
CA GLY A 73 20.48 25.39 0.09
C GLY A 73 19.88 24.61 -1.08
N SER A 74 20.31 23.36 -1.32
CA SER A 74 19.69 22.52 -2.36
C SER A 74 18.34 22.00 -1.86
N PRO A 75 17.24 22.21 -2.59
CA PRO A 75 15.92 21.86 -2.09
C PRO A 75 15.71 20.35 -1.99
N LYS A 76 14.92 19.93 -1.00
CA LYS A 76 14.45 18.55 -0.80
C LYS A 76 15.59 17.53 -0.64
N ARG A 77 16.58 17.84 0.21
CA ARG A 77 17.78 17.01 0.45
C ARG A 77 17.90 16.47 1.86
N THR A 78 17.04 16.91 2.76
CA THR A 78 16.96 16.40 4.13
C THR A 78 15.54 15.95 4.41
N ILE A 79 15.41 14.81 5.09
CA ILE A 79 14.15 14.30 5.64
C ILE A 79 14.24 14.26 7.16
N THR A 80 13.15 14.56 7.83
CA THR A 80 13.00 14.48 9.29
C THR A 80 11.89 13.49 9.63
N ARG A 81 11.79 13.07 10.89
CA ARG A 81 10.67 12.26 11.39
C ARG A 81 9.94 13.09 12.43
N GLU A 82 8.78 13.64 12.05
CA GLU A 82 8.10 14.69 12.83
C GLU A 82 6.78 14.22 13.44
N GLY A 83 6.16 13.21 12.85
CA GLY A 83 4.83 12.74 13.24
C GLY A 83 4.44 11.39 12.67
N CYS A 84 3.17 11.05 12.84
CA CYS A 84 2.51 9.92 12.20
C CYS A 84 1.27 10.39 11.44
N TYR A 85 0.81 9.63 10.45
CA TYR A 85 -0.48 9.86 9.81
C TYR A 85 -1.59 9.15 10.60
N GLY A 86 -2.71 9.85 10.78
CA GLY A 86 -3.79 9.39 11.63
C GLY A 86 -3.49 9.54 13.12
N VAL A 87 -4.56 9.55 13.92
CA VAL A 87 -4.42 9.56 15.38
C VAL A 87 -3.82 8.23 15.82
N LEU A 88 -2.76 8.31 16.65
CA LEU A 88 -2.18 7.15 17.31
C LEU A 88 -3.20 6.54 18.27
N ARG A 89 -3.43 5.24 18.12
CA ARG A 89 -4.31 4.46 18.97
C ARG A 89 -3.55 4.02 20.24
N ASN A 90 -4.30 3.72 21.30
CA ASN A 90 -3.69 3.30 22.57
C ASN A 90 -2.86 2.01 22.43
N ASP A 91 -3.32 1.05 21.64
CA ASP A 91 -2.60 -0.21 21.37
C ASP A 91 -1.27 0.02 20.64
N GLU A 92 -1.21 1.02 19.74
CA GLU A 92 0.02 1.45 19.08
C GLU A 92 1.00 2.03 20.10
N ILE A 93 0.54 2.99 20.91
CA ILE A 93 1.34 3.65 21.94
C ILE A 93 1.88 2.63 22.95
N GLU A 94 1.02 1.74 23.45
CA GLU A 94 1.39 0.71 24.43
C GLU A 94 2.36 -0.32 23.85
N SER A 95 2.18 -0.72 22.57
CA SER A 95 3.03 -1.72 21.93
C SER A 95 4.38 -1.16 21.48
N TYR A 96 4.48 0.14 21.18
CA TYR A 96 5.63 0.76 20.52
C TYR A 96 5.97 2.16 21.05
N GLU A 97 5.84 2.39 22.35
CA GLU A 97 6.06 3.69 23.01
C GLU A 97 7.36 4.39 22.58
N ALA A 98 8.49 3.65 22.58
CA ALA A 98 9.78 4.18 22.19
C ALA A 98 9.84 4.65 20.73
N MET A 99 9.05 4.03 19.85
CA MET A 99 8.95 4.44 18.44
C MET A 99 8.20 5.78 18.33
N PHE A 100 7.18 6.01 19.16
CA PHE A 100 6.36 7.24 19.07
C PHE A 100 6.86 8.39 19.96
N ALA A 101 7.85 8.13 20.81
CA ALA A 101 8.45 9.14 21.67
C ALA A 101 8.95 10.35 20.85
N GLY A 102 8.41 11.53 21.16
CA GLY A 102 8.85 12.81 20.59
C GLY A 102 8.21 13.20 19.27
N LEU A 103 7.29 12.40 18.72
CA LEU A 103 6.44 12.80 17.59
C LEU A 103 5.47 13.90 18.02
N ARG A 104 5.25 14.88 17.13
CA ARG A 104 4.48 16.10 17.43
C ARG A 104 3.38 16.36 16.42
N ASP A 105 3.62 16.01 15.15
CA ASP A 105 2.64 16.18 14.08
C ASP A 105 1.71 14.98 13.94
N THR A 106 0.51 15.26 13.45
CA THR A 106 -0.49 14.26 13.08
C THR A 106 -0.98 14.57 11.68
N GLY A 107 -0.43 13.86 10.70
CA GLY A 107 -0.96 13.89 9.33
C GLY A 107 -2.40 13.34 9.29
N LEU A 108 -3.13 13.60 8.21
CA LEU A 108 -4.46 13.04 8.03
C LEU A 108 -4.43 11.50 7.97
N ASP A 109 -5.49 10.83 8.38
CA ASP A 109 -5.54 9.36 8.40
C ASP A 109 -5.25 8.77 7.00
N GLU A 110 -4.31 7.82 6.92
CA GLU A 110 -3.87 7.19 5.67
C GLU A 110 -5.04 6.52 4.91
N ARG A 111 -6.09 6.09 5.63
CA ARG A 111 -7.32 5.55 5.05
C ARG A 111 -7.94 6.45 3.99
N ARG A 112 -7.75 7.77 4.06
CA ARG A 112 -8.36 8.68 3.08
C ARG A 112 -7.88 8.44 1.65
N ILE A 113 -6.59 8.09 1.50
CA ILE A 113 -5.95 7.88 0.22
C ILE A 113 -5.60 6.40 -0.05
N ILE A 114 -5.65 5.54 0.98
CA ILE A 114 -5.29 4.10 0.89
C ILE A 114 -6.50 3.16 1.11
N GLY A 115 -7.52 3.57 1.86
CA GLY A 115 -8.73 2.77 2.15
C GLY A 115 -8.61 1.81 3.35
N ALA A 116 -7.41 1.53 3.83
CA ALA A 116 -7.17 0.86 5.12
C ALA A 116 -5.94 1.50 5.79
N ARG A 117 -5.76 1.24 7.10
CA ARG A 117 -4.57 1.71 7.82
C ARG A 117 -3.70 0.63 8.43
N SER A 118 -2.47 0.98 8.79
CA SER A 118 -1.55 0.25 9.65
C SER A 118 -2.21 -0.10 10.99
N VAL A 119 -1.93 -1.31 11.45
CA VAL A 119 -2.55 -1.93 12.63
C VAL A 119 -1.50 -2.54 13.53
N VAL A 120 -1.86 -2.87 14.78
CA VAL A 120 -1.01 -3.64 15.66
C VAL A 120 -1.40 -5.13 15.58
N PRO A 121 -0.43 -6.07 15.47
CA PRO A 121 0.99 -5.82 15.24
C PRO A 121 1.28 -5.24 13.84
N PHE A 122 2.21 -4.26 13.75
CA PHE A 122 2.56 -3.61 12.47
C PHE A 122 3.14 -4.60 11.45
N ASN A 123 3.80 -5.63 11.95
CA ASN A 123 4.48 -6.63 11.17
C ASN A 123 3.93 -8.03 11.42
N GLY A 124 4.05 -8.88 10.41
CA GLY A 124 3.56 -10.25 10.46
C GLY A 124 3.66 -10.94 9.11
N GLY A 125 3.44 -12.24 9.11
CA GLY A 125 3.34 -13.04 7.90
C GLY A 125 2.00 -13.76 7.82
N GLY A 126 1.45 -13.91 6.62
CA GLY A 126 0.19 -14.62 6.41
C GLY A 126 -0.15 -14.84 4.95
N ASP A 127 -1.34 -15.39 4.72
CA ASP A 127 -1.80 -15.72 3.37
C ASP A 127 -2.78 -14.68 2.84
N TRP A 128 -2.60 -14.28 1.58
CA TRP A 128 -3.50 -13.33 0.92
C TRP A 128 -4.75 -14.06 0.41
N THR A 129 -5.91 -13.82 1.01
CA THR A 129 -7.08 -14.70 0.95
C THR A 129 -8.26 -13.96 0.36
N CYS A 130 -8.77 -14.46 -0.76
CA CYS A 130 -9.85 -13.81 -1.51
C CYS A 130 -11.15 -13.75 -0.68
N SER A 131 -11.71 -12.55 -0.55
CA SER A 131 -12.98 -12.30 0.15
C SER A 131 -14.08 -11.80 -0.79
N ASN A 132 -13.80 -11.48 -2.06
CA ASN A 132 -14.82 -11.05 -3.01
C ASN A 132 -14.56 -11.55 -4.45
N PRO A 133 -14.69 -12.85 -4.73
CA PRO A 133 -14.30 -13.44 -6.02
C PRO A 133 -15.15 -12.97 -7.21
N GLN A 134 -16.31 -12.34 -6.97
CA GLN A 134 -17.16 -11.77 -8.00
C GLN A 134 -16.64 -10.42 -8.52
N HIS A 135 -15.71 -9.79 -7.80
CA HIS A 135 -15.12 -8.52 -8.21
C HIS A 135 -14.24 -8.70 -9.45
N TRP A 136 -14.25 -7.71 -10.37
CA TRP A 136 -13.51 -7.75 -11.65
C TRP A 136 -12.00 -7.96 -11.46
N LEU A 137 -11.45 -7.56 -10.31
CA LEU A 137 -10.06 -7.83 -9.91
C LEU A 137 -9.69 -9.30 -10.11
N PHE A 138 -10.62 -10.22 -9.84
CA PHE A 138 -10.39 -11.66 -9.88
C PHE A 138 -10.66 -12.30 -11.24
N GLN A 139 -11.05 -11.54 -12.26
CA GLN A 139 -11.31 -12.07 -13.60
C GLN A 139 -10.09 -12.83 -14.14
N GLY A 140 -10.29 -14.05 -14.62
CA GLY A 140 -9.23 -14.91 -15.14
C GLY A 140 -8.31 -15.55 -14.09
N THR A 141 -8.46 -15.23 -12.80
CA THR A 141 -7.64 -15.84 -11.72
C THR A 141 -8.13 -17.23 -11.31
N GLY A 142 -9.44 -17.49 -11.46
CA GLY A 142 -10.10 -18.69 -10.94
C GLY A 142 -10.26 -18.71 -9.41
N MET A 143 -9.84 -17.66 -8.71
CA MET A 143 -9.86 -17.61 -7.24
C MET A 143 -11.29 -17.71 -6.69
N LYS A 144 -11.46 -18.48 -5.62
CA LYS A 144 -12.70 -18.60 -4.87
C LYS A 144 -12.62 -17.90 -3.53
N ARG A 145 -13.78 -17.59 -2.95
CA ARG A 145 -13.85 -17.07 -1.57
C ARG A 145 -13.16 -18.04 -0.62
N GLY A 146 -12.25 -17.53 0.19
CA GLY A 146 -11.43 -18.32 1.13
C GLY A 146 -10.24 -19.03 0.50
N GLU A 147 -10.02 -18.91 -0.82
CA GLU A 147 -8.78 -19.38 -1.45
C GLU A 147 -7.66 -18.36 -1.23
N SER A 148 -6.48 -18.90 -0.93
CA SER A 148 -5.33 -18.13 -0.49
C SER A 148 -4.14 -18.24 -1.43
N ILE A 149 -3.36 -17.15 -1.47
CA ILE A 149 -2.01 -17.12 -2.00
C ILE A 149 -1.06 -17.18 -0.80
N ALA A 150 -0.47 -18.35 -0.63
CA ALA A 150 0.30 -18.67 0.57
C ALA A 150 1.51 -17.73 0.75
N GLY A 151 1.66 -17.19 1.96
CA GLY A 151 2.78 -16.34 2.35
C GLY A 151 2.89 -14.98 1.64
N LEU A 152 1.85 -14.55 0.91
CA LEU A 152 1.87 -13.28 0.17
C LEU A 152 1.67 -12.05 1.08
N VAL A 153 1.21 -12.21 2.31
CA VAL A 153 1.08 -11.10 3.26
C VAL A 153 2.33 -11.00 4.12
N GLY A 154 2.96 -9.82 4.10
CA GLY A 154 4.12 -9.47 4.91
C GLY A 154 5.00 -8.45 4.17
N TRP A 155 6.11 -7.98 4.73
CA TRP A 155 6.46 -8.02 6.16
C TRP A 155 5.45 -7.20 6.97
N GLU A 156 4.98 -6.09 6.42
CA GLU A 156 3.96 -5.23 7.04
C GLU A 156 2.74 -5.12 6.12
N HIS A 157 1.62 -4.72 6.70
CA HIS A 157 0.30 -4.83 6.10
C HIS A 157 -0.63 -3.74 6.64
N HIS A 158 -1.70 -3.45 5.90
CA HIS A 158 -2.82 -2.63 6.38
C HIS A 158 -3.96 -3.56 6.83
N GLY A 159 -4.72 -3.19 7.87
CA GLY A 159 -5.71 -4.10 8.47
C GLY A 159 -7.04 -3.51 8.91
N GLU A 160 -7.13 -2.19 9.10
CA GLU A 160 -8.37 -1.52 9.50
C GLU A 160 -8.96 -0.74 8.32
N PRO A 161 -9.85 -1.35 7.50
CA PRO A 161 -10.47 -0.68 6.37
C PRO A 161 -11.42 0.43 6.82
N ASP A 162 -11.55 1.47 6.01
CA ASP A 162 -12.54 2.56 6.17
C ASP A 162 -13.92 2.09 5.69
N LEU A 163 -14.61 1.27 6.51
CA LEU A 163 -15.88 0.65 6.12
C LEU A 163 -17.02 1.65 5.88
N GLU A 164 -16.91 2.87 6.41
CA GLU A 164 -17.87 3.95 6.19
C GLU A 164 -17.64 4.67 4.85
N ARG A 165 -16.54 4.38 4.15
CA ARG A 165 -16.25 4.95 2.83
C ARG A 165 -17.21 4.42 1.79
N HIS A 166 -17.90 5.35 1.15
CA HIS A 166 -18.79 5.03 0.04
C HIS A 166 -18.06 4.25 -1.07
N GLY A 167 -18.59 3.06 -1.39
CA GLY A 167 -18.09 2.21 -2.48
C GLY A 167 -16.80 1.45 -2.17
N LEU A 168 -16.27 1.53 -0.95
CA LEU A 168 -15.14 0.70 -0.54
C LEU A 168 -15.56 -0.77 -0.46
N GLN A 169 -14.72 -1.63 -1.02
CA GLN A 169 -14.88 -3.08 -0.98
C GLN A 169 -13.61 -3.70 -0.42
N VAL A 170 -13.76 -4.58 0.57
CA VAL A 170 -12.69 -5.49 0.99
C VAL A 170 -12.65 -6.64 -0.02
N VAL A 171 -11.52 -6.81 -0.69
CA VAL A 171 -11.33 -7.83 -1.75
C VAL A 171 -10.52 -9.03 -1.28
N ALA A 172 -9.69 -8.84 -0.26
CA ALA A 172 -9.05 -9.91 0.49
C ALA A 172 -8.84 -9.51 1.93
N GLU A 173 -8.88 -10.49 2.82
CA GLU A 173 -8.67 -10.29 4.26
C GLU A 173 -8.26 -11.61 4.91
N GLY A 174 -7.62 -11.52 6.06
CA GLY A 174 -7.22 -12.71 6.79
C GLY A 174 -6.34 -12.38 7.98
N SER A 175 -5.79 -13.44 8.56
CA SER A 175 -4.88 -13.33 9.68
C SER A 175 -3.42 -13.19 9.21
N VAL A 176 -2.65 -12.48 10.02
CA VAL A 176 -1.19 -12.48 10.01
C VAL A 176 -0.68 -12.88 11.37
N TRP A 177 0.58 -13.32 11.45
CA TRP A 177 1.21 -13.67 12.72
C TRP A 177 2.56 -12.98 12.86
N ALA A 178 2.69 -12.12 13.87
CA ALA A 178 3.96 -11.54 14.26
C ALA A 178 4.74 -12.56 15.10
N GLY A 179 5.92 -12.95 14.60
CA GLY A 179 6.78 -13.92 15.27
C GLY A 179 6.17 -15.32 15.33
N GLY A 180 5.17 -15.60 14.49
CA GLY A 180 4.47 -16.89 14.42
C GLY A 180 3.46 -17.12 15.55
N THR A 181 3.26 -16.16 16.46
CA THR A 181 2.45 -16.38 17.67
C THR A 181 1.44 -15.28 17.96
N ARG A 182 1.80 -14.01 17.72
CA ARG A 182 0.87 -12.88 17.94
C ARG A 182 0.03 -12.67 16.68
N GLU A 183 -1.25 -13.04 16.75
CA GLU A 183 -2.19 -12.84 15.65
C GLU A 183 -2.49 -11.34 15.43
N GLY A 184 -2.59 -10.95 14.17
CA GLY A 184 -3.13 -9.69 13.68
C GLY A 184 -4.07 -9.94 12.49
N LYS A 185 -4.61 -8.87 11.91
CA LYS A 185 -5.49 -8.95 10.74
C LYS A 185 -4.99 -8.00 9.65
N TYR A 186 -5.16 -8.38 8.40
CA TYR A 186 -4.96 -7.49 7.25
C TYR A 186 -6.24 -7.42 6.41
N ALA A 187 -6.38 -6.35 5.63
CA ALA A 187 -7.49 -6.13 4.71
C ALA A 187 -7.03 -5.36 3.47
N ALA A 188 -7.08 -6.03 2.31
CA ALA A 188 -6.88 -5.41 1.00
C ALA A 188 -8.21 -4.79 0.53
N THR A 189 -8.14 -3.56 0.04
CA THR A 189 -9.33 -2.76 -0.27
C THR A 189 -9.27 -2.19 -1.69
N ILE A 190 -10.43 -1.89 -2.24
CA ILE A 190 -10.57 -1.09 -3.45
C ILE A 190 -11.76 -0.13 -3.29
N PHE A 191 -11.64 1.11 -3.74
CA PHE A 191 -12.73 2.10 -3.69
C PHE A 191 -12.68 3.06 -4.88
N PRO A 192 -13.82 3.68 -5.27
CA PRO A 192 -13.85 4.65 -6.36
C PRO A 192 -13.19 5.99 -5.96
N GLY A 193 -12.37 6.55 -6.83
CA GLY A 193 -11.71 7.86 -6.62
C GLY A 193 -12.59 9.08 -6.92
N GLY A 194 -13.82 8.86 -7.42
CA GLY A 194 -14.83 9.90 -7.66
C GLY A 194 -14.90 10.43 -9.09
N ASN A 195 -13.88 10.20 -9.93
CA ASN A 195 -13.85 10.67 -11.31
C ASN A 195 -13.54 9.55 -12.32
N GLY A 196 -14.27 8.44 -12.23
CA GLY A 196 -14.11 7.27 -13.10
C GLY A 196 -12.83 6.45 -12.85
N ASN A 197 -12.05 6.82 -11.85
CA ASN A 197 -10.85 6.14 -11.38
C ASN A 197 -11.12 5.33 -10.10
N PHE A 198 -10.13 4.55 -9.68
CA PHE A 198 -10.17 3.78 -8.44
C PHE A 198 -8.83 3.82 -7.69
N VAL A 199 -8.90 3.49 -6.41
CA VAL A 199 -7.76 3.29 -5.52
C VAL A 199 -7.79 1.85 -5.04
N PHE A 200 -6.68 1.14 -5.22
CA PHE A 200 -6.48 -0.23 -4.76
C PHE A 200 -5.35 -0.29 -3.73
N ASN A 201 -5.56 -1.05 -2.66
CA ASN A 201 -4.57 -1.35 -1.64
C ASN A 201 -4.40 -2.86 -1.50
N ALA A 202 -3.21 -3.35 -1.84
CA ALA A 202 -2.84 -4.75 -1.74
C ALA A 202 -2.70 -5.22 -0.29
N ALA A 203 -2.44 -4.29 0.64
CA ALA A 203 -2.22 -4.52 2.06
C ALA A 203 -1.06 -5.50 2.36
N THR A 204 0.01 -5.43 1.58
CA THR A 204 1.21 -6.26 1.78
C THR A 204 2.42 -5.67 1.06
N ILE A 205 3.57 -5.55 1.77
CA ILE A 205 4.87 -5.22 1.16
C ILE A 205 5.29 -6.28 0.13
N PHE A 206 4.87 -7.53 0.30
CA PHE A 206 5.29 -8.66 -0.52
C PHE A 206 4.52 -8.78 -1.85
N TRP A 207 3.67 -7.83 -2.23
CA TRP A 207 2.92 -7.92 -3.50
C TRP A 207 3.83 -8.17 -4.71
N SER A 208 4.96 -7.45 -4.78
CA SER A 208 5.95 -7.58 -5.87
C SER A 208 6.61 -8.97 -5.93
N GLN A 209 6.63 -9.69 -4.81
CA GLN A 209 7.20 -11.04 -4.71
C GLN A 209 6.36 -12.05 -5.50
N GLY A 210 5.05 -11.79 -5.64
CA GLY A 210 4.14 -12.56 -6.48
C GLY A 210 4.22 -12.23 -7.98
N LEU A 211 4.99 -11.20 -8.38
CA LEU A 211 5.05 -10.74 -9.78
C LEU A 211 6.23 -11.31 -10.56
N SER A 212 7.42 -11.33 -9.98
CA SER A 212 8.63 -11.72 -10.70
C SER A 212 9.76 -12.16 -9.77
N THR A 213 10.71 -12.91 -10.30
CA THR A 213 11.95 -13.29 -9.60
C THR A 213 13.15 -12.93 -10.49
N PRO A 214 13.67 -11.69 -10.40
CA PRO A 214 14.82 -11.28 -11.20
C PRO A 214 16.10 -12.01 -10.74
N PRO A 215 17.13 -12.11 -11.59
CA PRO A 215 18.40 -12.74 -11.21
C PRO A 215 18.99 -12.16 -9.92
N GLY A 216 19.38 -13.03 -9.00
CA GLY A 216 19.95 -12.64 -7.70
C GLY A 216 18.93 -12.25 -6.64
N HIS A 217 17.63 -12.24 -6.96
CA HIS A 217 16.57 -11.98 -5.99
C HIS A 217 16.40 -13.14 -5.02
N ILE A 218 16.29 -12.82 -3.73
CA ILE A 218 16.07 -13.79 -2.65
C ILE A 218 14.76 -13.45 -1.98
N LEU A 219 13.83 -14.41 -1.96
CA LEU A 219 12.55 -14.25 -1.28
C LEU A 219 12.80 -14.08 0.24
N PRO A 220 12.22 -13.04 0.86
CA PRO A 220 12.43 -12.76 2.27
C PRO A 220 11.87 -13.89 3.15
N TRP A 221 12.48 -14.07 4.33
CA TRP A 221 11.97 -14.92 5.39
C TRP A 221 11.77 -14.05 6.63
N SER A 222 10.53 -13.92 7.10
CA SER A 222 10.21 -13.12 8.28
C SER A 222 8.97 -13.67 8.98
N HIS A 223 8.93 -13.54 10.31
CA HIS A 223 7.80 -13.99 11.13
C HIS A 223 7.30 -15.41 10.86
N TRP A 224 8.22 -16.34 10.57
CA TRP A 224 7.91 -17.73 10.21
C TRP A 224 7.05 -17.89 8.95
N SER A 225 7.07 -16.89 8.08
CA SER A 225 6.41 -16.89 6.78
C SER A 225 7.37 -16.41 5.69
N ARG A 226 7.02 -16.71 4.44
CA ARG A 226 7.72 -16.22 3.25
C ARG A 226 6.79 -16.24 2.04
N PRO A 227 6.96 -15.30 1.10
CA PRO A 227 6.38 -15.45 -0.23
C PRO A 227 7.02 -16.65 -0.95
N HIS A 228 6.27 -17.25 -1.87
CA HIS A 228 6.71 -18.41 -2.66
C HIS A 228 7.24 -18.04 -4.05
N GLY A 229 7.33 -16.73 -4.35
CA GLY A 229 7.75 -16.22 -5.65
C GLY A 229 6.56 -15.96 -6.58
N PRO A 230 6.80 -15.88 -7.89
CA PRO A 230 5.78 -15.51 -8.87
C PRO A 230 4.55 -16.43 -8.80
N ASP A 231 3.37 -15.82 -8.78
CA ASP A 231 2.08 -16.51 -8.77
C ASP A 231 1.20 -15.93 -9.87
N SER A 232 0.65 -16.79 -10.72
CA SER A 232 -0.14 -16.38 -11.87
C SER A 232 -1.39 -15.60 -11.48
N ARG A 233 -1.95 -15.83 -10.29
CA ARG A 233 -3.12 -15.12 -9.78
C ARG A 233 -2.77 -13.67 -9.42
N VAL A 234 -1.60 -13.44 -8.80
CA VAL A 234 -1.11 -12.08 -8.48
C VAL A 234 -0.78 -11.32 -9.77
N GLN A 235 -0.14 -11.98 -10.73
CA GLN A 235 0.15 -11.41 -12.04
C GLN A 235 -1.14 -11.03 -12.78
N GLN A 236 -2.15 -11.91 -12.78
CA GLN A 236 -3.42 -11.65 -13.43
C GLN A 236 -4.22 -10.53 -12.74
N MET A 237 -4.29 -10.52 -11.40
CA MET A 237 -4.91 -9.40 -10.66
C MET A 237 -4.23 -8.06 -10.96
N THR A 238 -2.90 -8.05 -11.03
CA THR A 238 -2.13 -6.85 -11.37
C THR A 238 -2.36 -6.40 -12.81
N ALA A 239 -2.46 -7.35 -13.77
CA ALA A 239 -2.84 -7.04 -15.14
C ALA A 239 -4.25 -6.44 -15.21
N ASN A 240 -5.23 -7.04 -14.53
CA ASN A 240 -6.60 -6.53 -14.48
C ASN A 240 -6.64 -5.09 -13.94
N LEU A 241 -5.92 -4.80 -12.85
CA LEU A 241 -5.80 -3.44 -12.29
C LEU A 241 -5.22 -2.46 -13.31
N LEU A 242 -4.09 -2.83 -13.95
CA LEU A 242 -3.42 -1.96 -14.91
C LEU A 242 -4.28 -1.71 -16.15
N ASP A 243 -4.88 -2.77 -16.72
CA ASP A 243 -5.72 -2.68 -17.93
C ASP A 243 -6.97 -1.84 -17.67
N GLN A 244 -7.64 -2.03 -16.53
CA GLN A 244 -8.77 -1.20 -16.13
C GLN A 244 -8.36 0.27 -15.98
N ALA A 245 -7.21 0.53 -15.35
CA ALA A 245 -6.76 1.89 -15.06
C ALA A 245 -6.29 2.66 -16.31
N ILE A 246 -5.73 1.97 -17.31
CA ILE A 246 -5.26 2.59 -18.56
C ILE A 246 -6.29 2.55 -19.70
N GLY A 247 -7.44 1.90 -19.50
CA GLY A 247 -8.55 1.81 -20.45
C GLY A 247 -8.28 0.83 -21.60
N LYS A 248 -7.68 -0.34 -21.31
CA LYS A 248 -7.41 -1.40 -22.28
C LYS A 248 -8.49 -2.51 -22.33
N SER A 249 -9.66 -2.29 -21.71
CA SER A 249 -10.75 -3.26 -21.64
C SER A 249 -11.55 -3.42 -22.93
#